data_AF-A0A960G9L6-F1
#
_entry.id   AF-A0A960G9L6-F1
#
_cell.length_a   1.000
_cell.length_b   1.000
_cell.length_c   1.000
_cell.angle_alpha   90.00
_cell.angle_beta   90.00
_cell.angle_gamma   90.00
#
_symmetry.space_group_name_H-M   'P 1'
#
loop_
_entity.id
_entity.type
_entity.pdbx_description
1 polymer ?
#
loop_
_entity_poly.entity_id
_entity_poly.type
_entity_poly.pdbx_seq_one_letter_code
_entity_poly.pdbx_strand_id
1 'polypeptide(L)'
;AGYLLVRSGTTLRSVWWGDRALVADSARGAAIAAAVGSVGVAFYLLAHASGINLTVVPEALPDVWWRFPVLVLAALENAVLEEFVVLGFVLVRLRQAGWGDAAAIGGAAVLRGSYHLYQGFGGFLGNAAMGLLFGWLYRRWGRVTPFVVAHTLLDVGAFVGYAVLAGHVSWLPG
;
A
#
# COMPACT_ATOMS: atom_id res chain seq x y z
N ALA A 1 16.38 -6.43 -6.42
CA ALA A 1 15.81 -7.13 -5.24
C ALA A 1 15.85 -8.66 -5.38
N GLY A 2 15.13 -9.26 -6.33
CA GLY A 2 14.99 -10.73 -6.44
C GLY A 2 16.30 -11.51 -6.56
N TYR A 3 17.23 -11.05 -7.42
CA TYR A 3 18.56 -11.66 -7.56
C TYR A 3 19.31 -11.77 -6.22
N LEU A 4 19.28 -10.72 -5.40
CA LEU A 4 19.98 -10.69 -4.12
C LEU A 4 19.39 -11.66 -3.09
N LEU A 5 18.07 -11.85 -3.11
CA LEU A 5 17.39 -12.83 -2.25
C LEU A 5 17.79 -14.26 -2.62
N VAL A 6 17.76 -14.58 -3.91
CA VAL A 6 18.17 -15.90 -4.40
C VAL A 6 19.63 -16.17 -4.04
N ARG A 7 20.51 -15.19 -4.22
CA ARG A 7 21.93 -15.30 -3.83
C ARG A 7 22.12 -15.54 -2.32
N SER A 8 21.21 -15.04 -1.48
CA SER A 8 21.21 -15.27 -0.03
C SER A 8 20.54 -16.59 0.40
N GLY A 9 20.17 -17.46 -0.54
CA GLY A 9 19.51 -18.74 -0.26
C GLY A 9 18.00 -18.63 -0.04
N THR A 10 17.38 -17.49 -0.35
CA THR A 10 15.93 -17.29 -0.20
C THR A 10 15.18 -17.66 -1.47
N THR A 11 14.13 -18.47 -1.35
CA THR A 11 13.24 -18.81 -2.46
C THR A 11 12.23 -17.70 -2.70
N LEU A 12 12.22 -17.07 -3.88
CA LEU A 12 11.27 -15.98 -4.18
C LEU A 12 9.81 -16.42 -4.07
N ARG A 13 9.49 -17.66 -4.47
CA ARG A 13 8.14 -18.21 -4.40
C ARG A 13 7.58 -18.21 -2.98
N SER A 14 8.40 -18.55 -1.97
CA SER A 14 7.93 -18.60 -0.58
C SER A 14 7.68 -17.22 0.01
N VAL A 15 8.42 -16.21 -0.45
CA VAL A 15 8.32 -14.82 0.04
C VAL A 15 7.26 -14.03 -0.73
N TRP A 16 7.16 -14.15 -2.04
CA TRP A 16 6.35 -13.23 -2.86
C TRP A 16 4.97 -13.79 -3.22
N TRP A 17 4.79 -15.10 -3.42
CA TRP A 17 3.52 -15.69 -3.91
C TRP A 17 2.84 -16.69 -2.96
N GLY A 18 3.61 -17.51 -2.23
CA GLY A 18 3.05 -18.67 -1.54
C GLY A 18 2.50 -19.73 -2.51
N ASP A 19 2.40 -20.98 -2.06
CA ASP A 19 2.29 -22.08 -3.03
C ASP A 19 0.90 -22.32 -3.65
N ARG A 20 -0.23 -21.95 -3.01
CA ARG A 20 -1.59 -22.23 -3.56
C ARG A 20 -2.75 -21.35 -3.03
N ALA A 21 -2.52 -20.07 -2.73
CA ALA A 21 -3.51 -19.26 -2.00
C ALA A 21 -4.09 -18.06 -2.74
N LEU A 22 -4.01 -17.97 -4.08
CA LEU A 22 -4.39 -16.76 -4.82
C LEU A 22 -5.78 -16.22 -4.44
N VAL A 23 -6.81 -17.08 -4.40
CA VAL A 23 -8.17 -16.66 -4.01
C VAL A 23 -8.24 -16.19 -2.56
N ALA A 24 -7.64 -16.94 -1.63
CA ALA A 24 -7.64 -16.58 -0.21
C ALA A 24 -6.84 -15.31 0.07
N ASP A 25 -5.75 -15.10 -0.66
CA ASP A 25 -4.90 -13.91 -0.56
C ASP A 25 -5.59 -12.70 -1.18
N SER A 26 -6.29 -12.87 -2.30
CA SER A 26 -7.14 -11.82 -2.85
C SER A 26 -8.26 -11.44 -1.90
N ALA A 27 -8.93 -12.41 -1.27
CA ALA A 27 -9.97 -12.14 -0.28
C ALA A 27 -9.43 -11.41 0.96
N ARG A 28 -8.25 -11.82 1.47
CA ARG A 28 -7.58 -11.11 2.58
C ARG A 28 -7.16 -9.70 2.18
N GLY A 29 -6.57 -9.54 1.00
CA GLY A 29 -6.17 -8.24 0.47
C GLY A 29 -7.36 -7.30 0.33
N ALA A 30 -8.48 -7.79 -0.20
CA ALA A 30 -9.72 -7.05 -0.29
C ALA A 30 -10.28 -6.66 1.09
N ALA A 31 -10.26 -7.57 2.07
CA ALA A 31 -10.70 -7.26 3.44
C ALA A 31 -9.81 -6.19 4.11
N ILE A 32 -8.49 -6.27 3.92
CA ILE A 32 -7.54 -5.25 4.40
C ILE A 32 -7.83 -3.91 3.72
N ALA A 33 -7.97 -3.89 2.40
CA ALA A 33 -8.26 -2.67 1.63
C ALA A 33 -9.57 -2.03 2.08
N ALA A 34 -10.63 -2.81 2.27
CA ALA A 34 -11.91 -2.30 2.77
C ALA A 34 -11.75 -1.68 4.17
N ALA A 35 -11.04 -2.34 5.09
CA ALA A 35 -10.83 -1.83 6.44
C ALA A 35 -9.97 -0.55 6.45
N VAL A 36 -8.80 -0.59 5.80
CA VAL A 36 -7.85 0.53 5.74
C VAL A 36 -8.45 1.69 4.96
N GLY A 37 -9.08 1.43 3.82
CA GLY A 37 -9.74 2.44 3.00
C GLY A 37 -10.90 3.11 3.74
N SER A 38 -11.72 2.36 4.46
CA SER A 38 -12.80 2.94 5.30
C SER A 38 -12.25 3.85 6.39
N VAL A 39 -11.17 3.43 7.08
CA VAL A 39 -10.50 4.27 8.08
C VAL A 39 -9.89 5.53 7.44
N GLY A 40 -9.29 5.40 6.27
CA GLY A 40 -8.72 6.52 5.51
C GLY A 40 -9.77 7.55 5.12
N VAL A 41 -10.91 7.11 4.57
CA VAL A 41 -12.04 7.98 4.23
C VAL A 41 -12.58 8.67 5.48
N ALA A 42 -12.80 7.93 6.58
CA ALA A 42 -13.28 8.51 7.82
C ALA A 42 -12.33 9.59 8.36
N PHE A 43 -11.02 9.32 8.34
CA PHE A 43 -9.99 10.28 8.75
C PHE A 43 -9.98 11.53 7.86
N TYR A 44 -10.06 11.36 6.53
CA TYR A 44 -10.13 12.47 5.57
C TYR A 44 -11.32 13.38 5.86
N LEU A 45 -12.51 12.80 6.06
CA LEU A 45 -13.72 13.56 6.38
C LEU A 45 -13.61 14.31 7.72
N LEU A 46 -13.03 13.68 8.74
CA LEU A 46 -12.81 14.32 10.04
C LEU A 46 -11.78 15.45 9.98
N ALA A 47 -10.67 15.25 9.26
CA ALA A 47 -9.64 16.27 9.07
C ALA A 47 -10.21 17.49 8.32
N HIS A 48 -10.97 17.24 7.25
CA HIS A 48 -11.66 18.27 6.50
C HIS A 48 -12.67 19.03 7.36
N ALA A 49 -13.53 18.32 8.10
CA ALA A 49 -14.52 18.94 9.01
C ALA A 49 -13.87 19.75 10.14
N SER A 50 -12.63 19.42 10.52
CA SER A 50 -11.85 20.14 11.54
C SER A 50 -11.10 21.36 10.99
N GLY A 51 -11.23 21.66 9.69
CA GLY A 51 -10.53 22.77 9.03
C GLY A 51 -9.03 22.53 8.82
N ILE A 52 -8.55 21.29 9.00
CA ILE A 52 -7.17 20.91 8.71
C ILE A 52 -7.07 20.69 7.20
N ASN A 53 -6.45 21.63 6.49
CA ASN A 53 -6.22 21.49 5.05
C ASN A 53 -5.18 20.39 4.79
N LEU A 54 -5.65 19.21 4.36
CA LEU A 54 -4.84 18.21 3.71
C LEU A 54 -4.76 18.56 2.23
N THR A 55 -3.60 19.01 1.74
CA THR A 55 -3.34 19.13 0.31
C THR A 55 -3.27 17.73 -0.30
N VAL A 56 -4.43 17.22 -0.74
CA VAL A 56 -4.48 16.08 -1.64
C VAL A 56 -4.23 16.63 -3.03
N VAL A 57 -3.11 16.28 -3.64
CA VAL A 57 -2.84 16.58 -5.05
C VAL A 57 -3.45 15.45 -5.87
N PRO A 58 -4.58 15.66 -6.57
CA PRO A 58 -5.12 14.62 -7.43
C PRO A 58 -4.16 14.39 -8.60
N GLU A 59 -3.94 13.14 -8.99
CA GLU A 59 -3.27 12.87 -10.27
C GLU A 59 -4.14 13.41 -11.40
N ALA A 60 -3.66 14.47 -12.05
CA ALA A 60 -4.35 15.13 -13.15
C ALA A 60 -4.10 14.39 -14.46
N LEU A 61 -4.75 13.24 -14.67
CA LEU A 61 -4.87 12.67 -16.00
C LEU A 61 -5.92 13.43 -16.82
N PRO A 62 -5.72 13.60 -18.14
CA PRO A 62 -6.72 14.17 -19.05
C PRO A 62 -8.06 13.44 -18.95
N ASP A 63 -9.16 14.13 -19.23
CA ASP A 63 -10.50 13.54 -19.22
C ASP A 63 -10.73 12.68 -20.48
N VAL A 64 -10.23 11.44 -20.44
CA VAL A 64 -10.29 10.45 -21.52
C VAL A 64 -10.63 9.08 -20.96
N TRP A 65 -11.40 8.27 -21.69
CA TRP A 65 -11.91 6.99 -21.19
C TRP A 65 -10.81 6.00 -20.79
N TRP A 66 -9.67 6.02 -21.49
CA TRP A 66 -8.55 5.12 -21.22
C TRP A 66 -7.77 5.50 -19.96
N ARG A 67 -8.06 6.64 -19.32
CA ARG A 67 -7.42 7.00 -18.04
C ARG A 67 -7.65 5.94 -16.97
N PHE A 68 -8.85 5.37 -16.91
CA PHE A 68 -9.22 4.40 -15.88
C PHE A 68 -8.42 3.09 -15.97
N PRO A 69 -8.33 2.41 -17.12
CA PRO A 69 -7.48 1.22 -17.22
C PRO A 69 -6.00 1.54 -16.98
N VAL A 70 -5.51 2.72 -17.39
CA VAL A 70 -4.14 3.14 -17.10
C VAL A 70 -3.91 3.32 -15.59
N LEU A 71 -4.82 3.99 -14.88
CA LEU A 71 -4.74 4.17 -13.43
C LEU A 71 -4.76 2.83 -12.67
N VAL A 72 -5.58 1.87 -13.11
CA VAL A 72 -5.62 0.54 -12.50
C VAL A 72 -4.30 -0.21 -12.72
N LEU A 73 -3.70 -0.10 -13.91
CA LEU A 73 -2.41 -0.71 -14.19
C LEU A 73 -1.28 -0.03 -13.41
N ALA A 74 -1.30 1.31 -13.29
CA ALA A 74 -0.34 2.07 -12.50
C ALA A 74 -0.43 1.73 -11.01
N ALA A 75 -1.65 1.63 -10.46
CA ALA A 75 -1.89 1.16 -9.09
C ALA A 75 -1.32 -0.24 -8.85
N LEU A 76 -1.51 -1.16 -9.80
CA LEU A 76 -0.95 -2.50 -9.71
C LEU A 76 0.59 -2.49 -9.80
N GLU A 77 1.15 -1.69 -10.71
CA GLU A 77 2.60 -1.53 -10.85
C GLU A 77 3.23 -1.02 -9.55
N ASN A 78 2.70 0.07 -9.00
CA ASN A 78 3.15 0.66 -7.74
C ASN A 78 3.06 -0.35 -6.60
N ALA A 79 1.91 -1.01 -6.44
CA ALA A 79 1.71 -2.02 -5.41
C ALA A 79 2.71 -3.19 -5.53
N VAL A 80 2.94 -3.70 -6.74
CA VAL A 80 3.92 -4.78 -6.96
C VAL A 80 5.32 -4.29 -6.61
N LEU A 81 5.73 -3.13 -7.10
CA LEU A 81 7.04 -2.56 -6.86
C LEU A 81 7.28 -2.36 -5.37
N GLU A 82 6.38 -1.65 -4.70
CA GLU A 82 6.52 -1.30 -3.30
C GLU A 82 6.47 -2.53 -2.40
N GLU A 83 5.50 -3.43 -2.58
CA GLU A 83 5.35 -4.55 -1.66
C GLU A 83 6.46 -5.60 -1.87
N PHE A 84 6.92 -5.82 -3.11
CA PHE A 84 8.03 -6.74 -3.36
C PHE A 84 9.36 -6.19 -2.86
N VAL A 85 9.55 -4.87 -2.91
CA VAL A 85 10.77 -4.23 -2.41
C VAL A 85 10.71 -4.11 -0.88
N VAL A 86 9.66 -3.54 -0.31
CA VAL A 86 9.59 -3.23 1.13
C VAL A 86 9.39 -4.51 1.95
N LEU A 87 8.32 -5.26 1.72
CA LEU A 87 8.05 -6.50 2.46
C LEU A 87 8.89 -7.66 1.91
N GLY A 88 8.94 -7.78 0.59
CA GLY A 88 9.57 -8.90 -0.09
C GLY A 88 11.09 -8.86 -0.10
N PHE A 89 11.72 -7.72 0.16
CA PHE A 89 13.18 -7.59 0.18
C PHE A 89 13.71 -6.89 1.43
N VAL A 90 13.34 -5.64 1.70
CA VAL A 90 13.90 -4.84 2.82
C VAL A 90 13.63 -5.52 4.15
N LEU A 91 12.38 -5.87 4.44
CA LEU A 91 12.00 -6.53 5.69
C LEU A 91 12.75 -7.87 5.87
N VAL A 92 12.83 -8.67 4.81
CA VAL A 92 13.57 -9.95 4.81
C VAL A 92 15.06 -9.70 5.08
N ARG A 93 15.67 -8.71 4.43
CA ARG A 93 17.09 -8.38 4.58
C ARG A 93 17.43 -7.84 5.96
N LEU A 94 16.58 -7.00 6.54
CA LEU A 94 16.75 -6.50 7.91
C LEU A 94 16.76 -7.67 8.91
N ARG A 95 15.81 -8.61 8.76
CA ARG A 95 15.77 -9.83 9.59
C ARG A 95 17.00 -10.71 9.40
N GLN A 96 17.44 -10.91 8.16
CA GLN A 96 18.68 -11.64 7.86
C GLN A 96 19.94 -10.92 8.36
N ALA A 97 19.90 -9.60 8.56
CA ALA A 97 20.97 -8.83 9.18
C ALA A 97 20.92 -8.89 10.73
N GLY A 98 20.05 -9.71 11.31
CA GLY A 98 19.94 -9.93 12.76
C GLY A 98 18.99 -8.97 13.48
N TRP A 99 18.26 -8.11 12.77
CA TRP A 99 17.26 -7.25 13.40
C TRP A 99 16.10 -8.09 13.93
N GLY A 100 15.66 -7.82 15.15
CA GLY A 100 14.42 -8.41 15.70
C GLY A 100 13.19 -7.97 14.90
N ASP A 101 12.13 -8.78 14.94
CA ASP A 101 10.92 -8.57 14.10
C ASP A 101 10.33 -7.16 14.25
N ALA A 102 10.22 -6.63 15.47
CA ALA A 102 9.67 -5.30 15.71
C ALA A 102 10.55 -4.19 15.10
N ALA A 103 11.87 -4.29 15.26
CA ALA A 103 12.81 -3.32 14.70
C ALA A 103 12.83 -3.38 13.16
N ALA A 104 12.78 -4.58 12.58
CA ALA A 104 12.74 -4.76 11.13
C ALA A 104 11.44 -4.21 10.51
N ILE A 105 10.29 -4.45 11.15
CA ILE A 105 9.00 -3.89 10.75
C ILE A 105 9.01 -2.35 10.88
N GLY A 106 9.49 -1.83 12.00
CA GLY A 106 9.61 -0.39 12.22
C GLY A 106 10.51 0.29 11.18
N GLY A 107 11.68 -0.29 10.90
CA GLY A 107 12.60 0.22 9.88
C GLY A 107 12.00 0.20 8.47
N ALA A 108 11.32 -0.88 8.08
CA ALA A 108 10.64 -0.96 6.79
C ALA A 108 9.47 0.04 6.68
N ALA A 109 8.71 0.24 7.76
CA ALA A 109 7.61 1.22 7.80
C ALA A 109 8.10 2.66 7.72
N VAL A 110 9.19 3.00 8.42
CA VAL A 110 9.82 4.33 8.32
C VAL A 110 10.37 4.57 6.93
N LEU A 111 11.05 3.59 6.33
CA LEU A 111 11.49 3.66 4.94
C LEU A 111 10.30 3.95 4.01
N ARG A 112 9.20 3.21 4.17
CA ARG A 112 7.96 3.44 3.42
C ARG A 112 7.46 4.88 3.57
N GLY A 113 7.20 5.32 4.79
CA GLY A 113 6.75 6.69 5.03
C GLY A 113 7.70 7.73 4.42
N SER A 114 9.01 7.51 4.48
CA SER A 114 10.01 8.48 4.03
C SER A 114 9.91 8.81 2.54
N TYR A 115 9.67 7.83 1.66
CA TYR A 115 9.51 8.10 0.23
C TYR A 115 8.12 8.65 -0.13
N HIS A 116 7.19 8.76 0.83
CA HIS A 116 5.92 9.46 0.68
C HIS A 116 5.88 10.85 1.33
N LEU A 117 7.01 11.35 1.87
CA LEU A 117 7.08 12.71 2.40
C LEU A 117 6.76 13.79 1.35
N TYR A 118 6.92 13.49 0.05
CA TYR A 118 6.55 14.40 -1.03
C TYR A 118 5.03 14.69 -1.08
N GLN A 119 4.21 13.80 -0.51
CA GLN A 119 2.76 13.97 -0.34
C GLN A 119 2.43 14.81 0.92
N GLY A 120 3.44 15.26 1.67
CA GLY A 120 3.32 15.95 2.94
C GLY A 120 3.36 15.02 4.16
N PHE A 121 3.25 15.61 5.34
CA PHE A 121 3.35 14.87 6.61
C PHE A 121 2.25 13.82 6.81
N GLY A 122 1.04 14.08 6.30
CA GLY A 122 -0.06 13.11 6.29
C GLY A 122 0.25 11.87 5.47
N GLY A 123 0.85 12.05 4.28
CA GLY A 123 1.30 10.95 3.43
C GLY A 123 2.39 10.10 4.09
N PHE A 124 3.34 10.74 4.77
CA PHE A 124 4.33 10.03 5.60
C PHE A 124 3.68 9.16 6.68
N LEU A 125 2.80 9.75 7.51
CA LEU A 125 2.18 9.03 8.63
C LEU A 125 1.26 7.91 8.16
N GLY A 126 0.44 8.15 7.14
CA GLY A 126 -0.46 7.15 6.57
C GLY A 126 0.30 5.94 6.05
N ASN A 127 1.37 6.18 5.29
CA ASN A 127 2.18 5.11 4.71
C ASN A 127 3.06 4.40 5.75
N ALA A 128 3.56 5.10 6.77
CA ALA A 128 4.23 4.46 7.90
C ALA A 128 3.27 3.54 8.67
N ALA A 129 2.04 4.00 8.97
CA ALA A 129 1.03 3.20 9.65
C ALA A 129 0.62 1.96 8.83
N MET A 130 0.40 2.12 7.52
CA MET A 130 0.15 1.01 6.61
C MET A 130 1.33 0.03 6.60
N GLY A 131 2.57 0.53 6.53
CA GLY A 131 3.79 -0.28 6.57
C GLY A 131 3.92 -1.10 7.86
N LEU A 132 3.56 -0.54 9.01
CA LEU A 132 3.52 -1.27 10.29
C LEU A 132 2.48 -2.40 10.26
N LEU A 133 1.26 -2.11 9.80
CA LEU A 133 0.19 -3.10 9.67
C LEU A 133 0.59 -4.24 8.73
N PHE A 134 1.11 -3.89 7.56
CA PHE A 134 1.52 -4.85 6.53
C PHE A 134 2.69 -5.69 7.01
N GLY A 135 3.70 -5.09 7.65
CA GLY A 135 4.82 -5.82 8.25
C GLY A 135 4.37 -6.80 9.34
N TRP A 136 3.43 -6.39 10.20
CA TRP A 136 2.85 -7.27 11.23
C TRP A 136 2.07 -8.44 10.64
N LEU A 137 1.20 -8.19 9.65
CA LEU A 137 0.45 -9.24 8.96
C LEU A 137 1.36 -10.15 8.14
N TYR A 138 2.41 -9.59 7.52
CA TYR A 138 3.40 -10.33 6.75
C TYR A 138 4.13 -11.34 7.64
N ARG A 139 4.43 -10.98 8.89
CA ARG A 139 4.99 -11.92 9.88
C ARG A 139 4.08 -13.13 10.11
N ARG A 140 2.76 -12.97 10.02
CA ARG A 140 1.78 -14.05 10.20
C ARG A 140 1.59 -14.90 8.94
N TRP A 141 1.58 -14.29 7.76
CA TRP A 141 1.25 -14.98 6.51
C TRP A 141 2.46 -15.43 5.69
N GLY A 142 3.62 -14.81 5.93
CA GLY A 142 4.90 -15.15 5.33
C GLY A 142 5.02 -14.87 3.83
N ARG A 143 4.06 -14.15 3.23
CA ARG A 143 4.03 -13.90 1.78
C ARG A 143 3.45 -12.54 1.41
N VAL A 144 3.89 -12.00 0.28
CA VAL A 144 3.59 -10.61 -0.14
C VAL A 144 2.23 -10.45 -0.85
N THR A 145 1.69 -11.49 -1.48
CA THR A 145 0.51 -11.40 -2.37
C THR A 145 -0.72 -10.69 -1.79
N PRO A 146 -1.16 -10.95 -0.55
CA PRO A 146 -2.32 -10.25 0.02
C PRO A 146 -2.12 -8.73 0.08
N PHE A 147 -0.88 -8.28 0.28
CA PHE A 147 -0.53 -6.86 0.40
C PHE A 147 -0.50 -6.16 -0.94
N VAL A 148 -0.05 -6.84 -2.00
CA VAL A 148 -0.16 -6.32 -3.38
C VAL A 148 -1.61 -6.08 -3.73
N VAL A 149 -2.49 -7.05 -3.43
CA VAL A 149 -3.94 -6.88 -3.68
C VAL A 149 -4.50 -5.73 -2.84
N ALA A 150 -4.17 -5.67 -1.56
CA ALA A 150 -4.65 -4.61 -0.68
C ALA A 150 -4.22 -3.22 -1.17
N HIS A 151 -2.93 -3.05 -1.46
CA HIS A 151 -2.34 -1.81 -1.94
C HIS A 151 -2.94 -1.42 -3.30
N THR A 152 -3.04 -2.35 -4.25
CA THR A 152 -3.66 -2.08 -5.56
C THR A 152 -5.09 -1.55 -5.39
N LEU A 153 -5.89 -2.17 -4.52
CA LEU A 153 -7.28 -1.74 -4.29
C LEU A 153 -7.38 -0.39 -3.59
N LEU A 154 -6.46 -0.07 -2.67
CA LEU A 154 -6.37 1.24 -2.04
C LEU A 154 -6.03 2.33 -3.06
N ASP A 155 -5.03 2.09 -3.90
CA ASP A 155 -4.60 3.01 -4.96
C ASP A 155 -5.70 3.20 -6.01
N VAL A 156 -6.36 2.12 -6.45
CA VAL A 156 -7.52 2.22 -7.35
C VAL A 156 -8.64 3.03 -6.70
N GLY A 157 -8.92 2.81 -5.42
CA GLY A 157 -9.91 3.60 -4.67
C GLY A 157 -9.54 5.10 -4.62
N ALA A 158 -8.28 5.40 -4.39
CA ALA A 158 -7.77 6.77 -4.35
C ALA A 158 -7.79 7.45 -5.73
N PHE A 159 -7.36 6.78 -6.79
CA PHE A 159 -7.26 7.37 -8.13
C PHE A 159 -8.59 7.37 -8.88
N VAL A 160 -9.23 6.20 -9.00
CA VAL A 160 -10.47 6.02 -9.77
C VAL A 160 -11.68 6.42 -8.94
N GLY A 161 -11.73 6.02 -7.67
CA GLY A 161 -12.86 6.33 -6.80
C GLY A 161 -13.04 7.84 -6.62
N TYR A 162 -11.95 8.57 -6.39
CA TYR A 162 -11.99 10.04 -6.34
C TYR A 162 -12.47 10.64 -7.67
N ALA A 163 -11.91 10.22 -8.80
CA ALA A 163 -12.27 10.75 -10.11
C ALA A 163 -13.75 10.55 -10.48
N VAL A 164 -14.37 9.47 -10.01
CA VAL A 164 -15.79 9.16 -10.30
C VAL A 164 -16.74 9.80 -9.30
N LEU A 165 -16.34 9.94 -8.03
CA LEU A 165 -17.22 10.43 -6.96
C LEU A 165 -17.14 11.94 -6.74
N ALA A 166 -15.99 12.57 -7.00
CA ALA A 166 -15.84 14.02 -6.86
C ALA A 166 -16.85 14.75 -7.75
N GLY A 167 -17.55 15.73 -7.18
CA GLY A 167 -18.63 16.47 -7.84
C GLY A 167 -19.95 15.71 -8.03
N HIS A 168 -20.02 14.42 -7.68
CA HIS A 168 -21.22 13.57 -7.84
C HIS A 168 -21.86 13.15 -6.52
N VAL A 169 -21.13 13.25 -5.40
CA VAL A 169 -21.65 12.92 -4.06
C VAL A 169 -21.46 14.09 -3.10
N SER A 170 -22.49 14.39 -2.30
CA SER A 170 -22.53 15.57 -1.42
C SER A 170 -21.61 15.49 -0.20
N TRP A 171 -21.13 14.29 0.15
CA TRP A 171 -20.30 14.05 1.33
C TRP A 171 -18.81 14.08 1.04
N LEU A 172 -18.38 14.07 -0.23
CA LEU A 172 -16.96 14.12 -0.59
C LEU A 172 -16.58 15.58 -0.87
N PRO A 173 -15.70 16.20 -0.07
CA PRO A 173 -15.19 17.54 -0.34
C PRO A 173 -14.43 17.57 -1.67
N GLY A 174 -14.85 18.44 -2.59
CA GLY A 174 -14.26 18.60 -3.93
C GLY A 174 -15.15 19.44 -4.83
#